data_AF-A0AAQ2T3T5-F1
#
_entry.id   AF-A0AAQ2T3T5-F1
#
_cell.length_a   1.000
_cell.length_b   1.000
_cell.length_c   1.000
_cell.angle_alpha   90.00
_cell.angle_beta   90.00
_cell.angle_gamma   90.00
#
_symmetry.space_group_name_H-M   'P 1'
#
loop_
_entity.id
_entity.type
_entity.pdbx_description
1 polymer ?
#
loop_
_entity_poly.entity_id
_entity_poly.type
_entity_poly.pdbx_seq_one_letter_code
_entity_poly.pdbx_strand_id
1 'polypeptide(L)'
;MTELQNIGRQLEARKLAVGRGGYRALAANNNQAIQDLLGGYPRSGIALYNVTIGDLDSGNWVLTANPSAAGTQARDGALVLSANGRKCRDNSCGMGDEWRN
;
A
#
# COMPACT_ATOMS: atom_id res chain seq x y z
N MET A 1 -7.35 -5.61 -0.86
CA MET A 1 -6.21 -6.21 -0.13
C MET A 1 -5.16 -6.82 -1.07
N THR A 2 -5.55 -7.67 -2.03
CA THR A 2 -4.62 -8.33 -2.97
C THR A 2 -3.67 -7.35 -3.66
N GLU A 3 -4.19 -6.24 -4.19
CA GLU A 3 -3.32 -5.26 -4.85
C GLU A 3 -2.32 -4.58 -3.91
N LEU A 4 -2.71 -4.27 -2.67
CA LEU A 4 -1.73 -3.76 -1.70
C LEU A 4 -0.63 -4.79 -1.42
N GLN A 5 -0.95 -6.08 -1.38
CA GLN A 5 0.05 -7.14 -1.23
C GLN A 5 0.96 -7.26 -2.47
N ASN A 6 0.41 -7.11 -3.67
CA ASN A 6 1.19 -7.06 -4.90
C ASN A 6 2.17 -5.88 -4.91
N ILE A 7 1.71 -4.69 -4.52
CA ILE A 7 2.56 -3.49 -4.38
C ILE A 7 3.62 -3.72 -3.29
N GLY A 8 3.23 -4.26 -2.13
CA GLY A 8 4.16 -4.58 -1.04
C GLY A 8 5.30 -5.53 -1.47
N ARG A 9 4.98 -6.58 -2.22
CA ARG A 9 6.01 -7.49 -2.79
C ARG A 9 6.96 -6.77 -3.74
N GLN A 10 6.45 -5.84 -4.56
CA GLN A 10 7.29 -5.04 -5.45
C GLN A 10 8.20 -4.09 -4.67
N LEU A 11 7.72 -3.49 -3.56
CA LEU A 11 8.53 -2.66 -2.68
C LEU A 11 9.67 -3.47 -2.05
N GLU A 12 9.40 -4.67 -1.53
CA GLU A 12 10.43 -5.56 -0.99
C GLU A 12 11.48 -5.96 -2.05
N ALA A 13 11.04 -6.31 -3.27
CA ALA A 13 11.95 -6.64 -4.36
C ALA A 13 12.85 -5.45 -4.74
N ARG A 14 12.28 -4.24 -4.80
CA ARG A 14 13.03 -3.01 -5.09
C ARG A 14 14.01 -2.66 -3.98
N LYS A 15 13.65 -2.89 -2.72
CA LYS A 15 14.54 -2.68 -1.56
C LYS A 15 15.78 -3.56 -1.66
N LEU A 16 15.61 -4.83 -2.05
CA LEU A 16 16.71 -5.75 -2.28
C LEU A 16 17.61 -5.28 -3.43
N ALA A 17 17.03 -4.75 -4.51
CA ALA A 17 17.78 -4.23 -5.65
C ALA A 17 18.61 -2.96 -5.33
N VAL A 18 18.11 -2.08 -4.46
CA VAL A 18 18.82 -0.85 -4.05
C VAL A 18 19.96 -1.13 -3.05
N GLY A 19 19.86 -2.20 -2.26
CA GLY A 19 20.93 -2.58 -1.33
C GLY A 19 21.00 -1.68 -0.08
N ARG A 20 22.18 -1.10 0.20
CA ARG A 20 22.39 -0.30 1.42
C ARG A 20 21.47 0.92 1.45
N GLY A 21 20.80 1.13 2.60
CA GLY A 21 19.88 2.26 2.82
C GLY A 21 18.39 1.93 2.63
N GLY A 22 18.05 0.75 2.09
CA GLY A 22 16.71 0.19 2.08
C GLY A 22 15.63 1.14 1.53
N TYR A 23 14.51 1.27 2.25
CA TYR A 23 13.39 2.12 1.84
C TYR A 23 13.71 3.62 1.79
N ARG A 24 14.65 4.09 2.62
CA ARG A 24 15.09 5.49 2.62
C ARG A 24 15.83 5.84 1.33
N ALA A 25 16.70 4.93 0.88
CA ALA A 25 17.40 5.09 -0.39
C ALA A 25 16.43 5.00 -1.59
N LEU A 26 15.39 4.17 -1.51
CA LEU A 26 14.32 4.13 -2.51
C LEU A 26 13.54 5.45 -2.59
N ALA A 27 13.18 6.03 -1.44
CA ALA A 27 12.50 7.33 -1.37
C ALA A 27 13.33 8.45 -1.97
N ALA A 28 14.65 8.44 -1.70
CA ALA A 28 15.58 9.46 -2.20
C ALA A 28 15.91 9.33 -3.69
N ASN A 29 16.05 8.10 -4.21
CA ASN A 29 16.66 7.86 -5.54
C ASN A 29 15.69 7.36 -6.61
N ASN A 30 14.54 6.80 -6.25
CA ASN A 30 13.71 6.05 -7.21
C ASN A 30 12.21 6.19 -6.96
N ASN A 31 11.77 7.43 -6.69
CA ASN A 31 10.38 7.69 -6.37
C ASN A 31 9.46 7.36 -7.56
N GLN A 32 9.86 7.65 -8.81
CA GLN A 32 8.96 7.50 -9.97
C GLN A 32 8.36 6.09 -10.09
N ALA A 33 9.20 5.06 -9.98
CA ALA A 33 8.72 3.69 -10.13
C ALA A 33 7.93 3.18 -8.90
N ILE A 34 8.00 3.87 -7.75
CA ILE A 34 7.06 3.70 -6.64
C ILE A 34 5.76 4.45 -6.95
N GLN A 35 5.83 5.70 -7.43
CA GLN A 35 4.67 6.51 -7.82
C GLN A 35 3.81 5.81 -8.88
N ASP A 36 4.43 5.09 -9.82
CA ASP A 36 3.71 4.30 -10.83
C ASP A 36 2.87 3.16 -10.23
N LEU A 37 3.16 2.75 -8.98
CA LEU A 37 2.38 1.77 -8.21
C LEU A 37 1.26 2.41 -7.38
N LEU A 38 1.20 3.74 -7.30
CA LEU A 38 0.22 4.49 -6.51
C LEU A 38 -0.86 5.11 -7.39
N GLY A 39 -1.91 5.62 -6.75
CA GLY A 39 -3.04 6.27 -7.42
C GLY A 39 -4.27 5.38 -7.52
N GLY A 40 -5.08 5.61 -8.55
CA GLY A 40 -6.40 4.99 -8.72
C GLY A 40 -6.37 3.50 -9.07
N TYR A 41 -7.15 2.69 -8.34
CA TYR A 41 -7.37 1.26 -8.58
C TYR A 41 -8.86 0.93 -8.61
N PRO A 42 -9.32 0.05 -9.54
CA PRO A 42 -8.56 -0.58 -10.60
C PRO A 42 -8.00 0.43 -11.61
N ARG A 43 -6.90 0.07 -12.29
CA ARG A 43 -6.20 0.94 -13.27
C ARG A 43 -6.99 1.18 -14.55
N SER A 44 -7.99 0.33 -14.83
CA SER A 44 -8.92 0.46 -15.95
C SER A 44 -10.34 0.56 -15.41
N GLY A 45 -11.15 1.40 -16.05
CA GLY A 45 -12.51 1.70 -15.62
C GLY A 45 -12.54 2.71 -14.46
N ILE A 46 -13.55 2.58 -13.59
CA ILE A 46 -13.75 3.50 -12.46
C ILE A 46 -12.82 3.08 -11.32
N ALA A 47 -11.93 3.99 -10.90
CA ALA A 47 -11.13 3.79 -9.71
C ALA A 47 -12.03 3.81 -8.46
N LEU A 48 -12.02 2.70 -7.73
CA LEU A 48 -12.76 2.50 -6.49
C LEU A 48 -11.90 2.85 -5.27
N TYR A 49 -10.58 2.79 -5.38
CA TYR A 49 -9.64 3.17 -4.34
C TYR A 49 -8.55 4.08 -4.88
N ASN A 50 -8.05 4.97 -4.03
CA ASN A 50 -6.81 5.70 -4.25
C ASN A 50 -5.73 5.19 -3.29
N VAL A 51 -4.68 4.59 -3.84
CA VAL A 51 -3.57 4.01 -3.09
C VAL A 51 -2.48 5.05 -2.89
N THR A 52 -2.06 5.23 -1.64
CA THR A 52 -0.94 6.08 -1.24
C THR A 52 0.07 5.28 -0.42
N ILE A 53 1.29 5.82 -0.29
CA ILE A 53 2.35 5.25 0.54
C ILE A 53 2.84 6.31 1.54
N GLY A 54 3.15 5.88 2.76
CA GLY A 54 3.79 6.68 3.79
C GLY A 54 4.91 5.92 4.49
N ASP A 55 5.56 6.58 5.45
CA ASP A 55 6.60 6.02 6.33
C ASP A 55 7.90 5.55 5.65
N LEU A 56 8.14 5.99 4.40
CA LEU A 56 9.35 5.63 3.65
C LEU A 56 10.64 6.17 4.28
N ASP A 57 10.62 7.41 4.77
CA ASP A 57 11.79 8.10 5.31
C ASP A 57 12.28 7.52 6.65
N SER A 58 11.40 6.80 7.37
CA SER A 58 11.77 6.06 8.58
C SER A 58 12.42 4.71 8.27
N GLY A 59 12.51 4.34 6.99
CA GLY A 59 13.01 3.03 6.57
C GLY A 59 11.94 1.93 6.63
N ASN A 60 10.67 2.30 6.56
CA ASN A 60 9.53 1.40 6.56
C ASN A 60 8.59 1.74 5.38
N TRP A 61 7.41 1.12 5.31
CA TRP A 61 6.31 1.62 4.49
C TRP A 61 4.95 1.24 5.04
N VAL A 62 3.98 2.11 4.79
CA VAL A 62 2.55 1.87 5.00
C VAL A 62 1.83 2.21 3.72
N LEU A 63 1.16 1.22 3.13
CA LEU A 63 0.27 1.40 2.00
C LEU A 63 -1.16 1.60 2.49
N THR A 64 -1.82 2.63 1.98
CA THR A 64 -3.20 2.96 2.32
C THR A 64 -4.03 3.07 1.05
N ALA A 65 -5.06 2.23 0.91
CA ALA A 65 -6.08 2.36 -0.12
C ALA A 65 -7.29 3.09 0.47
N ASN A 66 -7.45 4.36 0.11
CA ASN A 66 -8.60 5.15 0.49
C ASN A 66 -9.77 4.88 -0.47
N PRO A 67 -10.94 4.42 -0.01
CA PRO A 67 -12.06 4.16 -0.88
C PRO A 67 -12.60 5.47 -1.48
N SER A 68 -13.08 5.41 -2.71
CA SER A 68 -13.91 6.48 -3.26
C SER A 68 -15.25 6.50 -2.52
N ALA A 69 -15.86 7.68 -2.40
CA ALA A 69 -17.08 7.87 -1.61
C ALA A 69 -18.32 7.14 -2.16
N ALA A 70 -18.26 6.62 -3.39
CA ALA A 70 -19.41 6.04 -4.09
C ALA A 70 -19.20 4.55 -4.36
N GLY A 71 -20.07 3.69 -3.82
CA GLY A 71 -20.04 2.24 -4.07
C GLY A 71 -19.90 1.40 -2.81
N THR A 72 -19.76 0.09 -2.98
CA THR A 72 -19.67 -0.87 -1.87
C THR A 72 -18.36 -0.73 -1.09
N GLN A 73 -17.27 -0.33 -1.74
CA GLN A 73 -15.97 -0.17 -1.11
C GLN A 73 -15.92 0.96 -0.06
N ALA A 74 -16.85 1.92 -0.12
CA ALA A 74 -16.99 2.93 0.94
C ALA A 74 -17.32 2.29 2.29
N ARG A 75 -18.00 1.13 2.30
CA ARG A 75 -18.33 0.36 3.51
C ARG A 75 -17.12 -0.38 4.09
N ASP A 76 -16.13 -0.69 3.26
CA ASP A 76 -14.88 -1.33 3.71
C ASP A 76 -13.98 -0.33 4.45
N GLY A 77 -14.20 0.98 4.26
CA GLY A 77 -13.29 2.02 4.74
C GLY A 77 -11.88 1.90 4.14
N ALA A 78 -10.90 2.51 4.81
CA ALA A 78 -9.52 2.48 4.33
C ALA A 78 -8.92 1.09 4.51
N LEU A 79 -8.32 0.54 3.45
CA LEU A 79 -7.53 -0.68 3.56
C LEU A 79 -6.06 -0.31 3.78
N VAL A 80 -5.43 -0.90 4.78
CA VAL A 80 -4.03 -0.62 5.12
C VAL A 80 -3.19 -1.89 5.08
N LEU A 81 -1.98 -1.79 4.54
CA LEU A 81 -0.94 -2.81 4.65
C LEU A 81 0.37 -2.16 5.10
N SER A 82 1.00 -2.71 6.13
CA SER A 82 2.31 -2.28 6.61
C SER A 82 3.38 -3.31 6.26
N ALA A 83 4.65 -2.90 6.18
CA ALA A 83 5.76 -3.80 5.83
C ALA A 83 5.93 -4.99 6.78
N ASN A 84 5.48 -4.85 8.03
CA ASN A 84 5.49 -5.94 9.02
C ASN A 84 4.36 -6.99 8.79
N GLY A 85 3.51 -6.80 7.78
CA GLY A 85 2.43 -7.71 7.44
C GLY A 85 1.09 -7.39 8.12
N ARG A 86 1.00 -6.33 8.92
CA ARG A 86 -0.26 -5.86 9.52
C ARG A 86 -1.21 -5.39 8.42
N LYS A 87 -2.43 -5.93 8.44
CA LYS A 87 -3.53 -5.58 7.53
C LYS A 87 -4.63 -4.93 8.33
N CYS A 88 -5.27 -3.91 7.76
CA CYS A 88 -6.49 -3.34 8.31
C CYS A 88 -7.53 -3.14 7.23
N ARG A 89 -8.80 -3.32 7.60
CA ARG A 89 -9.98 -2.83 6.90
C ARG A 89 -10.69 -1.90 7.88
N ASP A 90 -10.65 -0.60 7.60
CA ASP A 90 -11.07 0.43 8.54
C ASP A 90 -10.43 0.20 9.93
N ASN A 91 -11.24 0.04 10.97
CA ASN A 91 -10.78 -0.20 12.34
C ASN A 91 -10.46 -1.66 12.65
N SER A 92 -10.79 -2.61 11.77
CA SER A 92 -10.50 -4.03 11.96
C SER A 92 -9.11 -4.37 11.45
N CYS A 93 -8.17 -4.63 12.38
CA CYS A 93 -6.77 -4.90 12.07
C CYS A 93 -6.30 -6.27 12.58
N GLY A 94 -5.32 -6.85 11.88
CA GLY A 94 -4.67 -8.08 12.32
C GLY A 94 -3.49 -8.49 11.45
N MET A 95 -2.85 -9.59 11.83
CA MET A 95 -1.77 -10.21 11.06
C MET A 95 -2.28 -11.37 10.19
N GLY A 96 -3.35 -12.04 10.64
CA GLY A 96 -4.04 -13.11 9.95
C GLY A 96 -5.21 -12.58 9.12
N ASP A 97 -6.40 -13.02 9.50
CA ASP A 97 -7.67 -12.74 8.81
C ASP A 97 -8.63 -11.88 9.65
N GLU A 98 -8.18 -11.32 10.79
CA GLU A 98 -8.99 -10.46 11.66
C GLU A 98 -9.47 -9.18 10.95
N TRP A 99 -8.75 -8.75 9.91
CA TRP A 99 -9.13 -7.63 9.04
C TRP A 99 -10.28 -7.95 8.08
N ARG A 100 -10.68 -9.23 7.90
CA ARG A 100 -11.70 -9.64 6.92
C ARG A 100 -13.15 -9.45 7.37
N ASN A 101 -13.37 -8.82 8.52
CA ASN A 101 -14.69 -8.55 9.11
C ASN A 101 -15.71 -8.04 8.08
#